data_AF-K9S8I8-F1
#
_entry.id   AF-K9S8I8-F1
#
_cell.length_a   1.000
_cell.length_b   1.000
_cell.length_c   1.000
_cell.angle_alpha   90.00
_cell.angle_beta   90.00
_cell.angle_gamma   90.00
#
_symmetry.space_group_name_H-M   'P 1'
#
loop_
_entity.id
_entity.type
_entity.pdbx_description
1 polymer ?
#
loop_
_entity_poly.entity_id
_entity_poly.type
_entity_poly.pdbx_seq_one_letter_code
_entity_poly.pdbx_strand_id
1 'polypeptide(L)'
;MADFKEYRSVSEFPLHTADLPREELESAYHDLRGTYKNLNQSRAQLVRRQQETKERVTAISTKLNHLHQTLAKVQQEKLQLQQALSHSLEKREQLQAWGNDLDREVNELTQQVNATARLLGEFEDVYEEVSQSTNILSLGQRFWRLIQAARRLLTTDLSDLKPGPNPPEPDLFSSESPRDINRKLLDR
;
A
#
# COMPACT_ATOMS: atom_id res chain seq x y z
N MET A 1 -52.54 -8.56 13.45
CA MET A 1 -52.22 -9.68 14.37
C MET A 1 -52.92 -10.90 13.82
N ALA A 2 -52.22 -12.03 13.67
CA ALA A 2 -52.88 -13.25 13.20
C ALA A 2 -53.74 -13.80 14.35
N ASP A 3 -55.05 -13.86 14.16
CA ASP A 3 -55.97 -14.45 15.13
C ASP A 3 -55.57 -15.90 15.39
N PHE A 4 -55.29 -16.23 16.66
CA PHE A 4 -55.06 -17.59 17.08
C PHE A 4 -56.38 -18.34 17.05
N LYS A 5 -56.47 -19.36 16.20
CA LYS A 5 -57.62 -20.26 16.19
C LYS A 5 -57.53 -21.17 17.40
N GLU A 6 -58.31 -20.89 18.42
CA GLU A 6 -58.44 -21.73 19.60
C GLU A 6 -59.26 -22.98 19.23
N TYR A 7 -58.67 -24.16 19.38
CA TYR A 7 -59.35 -25.43 19.16
C TYR A 7 -59.95 -25.88 20.49
N ARG A 8 -61.19 -26.39 20.49
CA ARG A 8 -61.77 -27.02 21.69
C ARG A 8 -60.82 -28.08 22.22
N SER A 9 -60.59 -28.07 23.53
CA SER A 9 -59.83 -29.13 24.19
C SER A 9 -60.55 -30.47 24.05
N VAL A 10 -59.80 -31.57 24.04
CA VAL A 10 -60.35 -32.94 24.05
C VAL A 10 -61.28 -33.17 25.25
N SER A 11 -61.07 -32.41 26.34
CA SER A 11 -61.92 -32.41 27.55
C SER A 11 -63.30 -31.80 27.35
N GLU A 12 -63.53 -31.04 26.28
CA GLU A 12 -64.83 -30.41 25.99
C GLU A 12 -65.76 -31.33 25.17
N PHE A 13 -65.27 -32.48 24.74
CA PHE A 13 -66.07 -33.49 24.08
C PHE A 13 -66.70 -34.44 25.12
N PRO A 14 -67.94 -34.89 24.89
CA PRO A 14 -68.63 -35.74 25.84
C PRO A 14 -67.88 -37.07 26.06
N LEU A 15 -67.59 -37.40 27.33
CA LEU A 15 -66.94 -38.65 27.71
C LEU A 15 -67.85 -39.88 27.53
N HIS A 16 -69.16 -39.70 27.69
CA HIS A 16 -70.15 -40.78 27.60
C HIS A 16 -71.10 -40.50 26.46
N THR A 17 -70.91 -41.20 25.34
CA THR A 17 -71.74 -41.07 24.12
C THR A 17 -73.08 -41.80 24.21
N ALA A 18 -73.28 -42.62 25.26
CA ALA A 18 -74.45 -43.47 25.43
C ALA A 18 -75.73 -42.70 25.78
N ASP A 19 -75.61 -41.54 26.43
CA ASP A 19 -76.73 -40.74 26.92
C ASP A 19 -77.09 -39.57 25.99
N LEU A 20 -76.33 -39.36 24.90
CA LEU A 20 -76.59 -38.27 23.97
C LEU A 20 -77.64 -38.66 22.91
N PRO A 21 -78.55 -37.73 22.56
CA PRO A 21 -79.40 -37.90 21.40
C PRO A 21 -78.54 -37.96 20.13
N ARG A 22 -79.02 -38.70 19.13
CA ARG A 22 -78.30 -38.96 17.88
C ARG A 22 -77.80 -37.69 17.18
N GLU A 23 -78.60 -36.63 17.19
CA GLU A 23 -78.25 -35.34 16.54
C GLU A 23 -77.03 -34.67 17.19
N GLU A 24 -76.96 -34.68 18.53
CA GLU A 24 -75.81 -34.11 19.27
C GLU A 24 -74.53 -34.93 19.05
N LEU A 25 -74.66 -36.25 18.92
CA LEU A 25 -73.55 -37.15 18.62
C LEU A 25 -73.00 -36.94 17.21
N GLU A 26 -73.89 -36.77 16.21
CA GLU A 26 -73.49 -36.46 14.83
C GLU A 26 -72.81 -35.08 14.75
N SER A 27 -73.33 -34.06 15.45
CA SER A 27 -72.71 -32.74 15.55
C SER A 27 -71.31 -32.80 16.17
N ALA A 28 -71.17 -33.45 17.34
CA ALA A 28 -69.89 -33.58 18.02
C ALA A 28 -68.85 -34.33 17.18
N TYR A 29 -69.28 -35.37 16.44
CA TYR A 29 -68.42 -36.09 15.51
C TYR A 29 -67.94 -35.20 14.34
N HIS A 30 -68.85 -34.43 13.74
CA HIS A 30 -68.50 -33.51 12.65
C HIS A 30 -67.54 -32.42 13.11
N ASP A 31 -67.75 -31.88 14.31
CA ASP A 31 -66.85 -30.91 14.93
C ASP A 31 -65.46 -31.51 15.19
N LEU A 32 -65.39 -32.69 15.81
CA LEU A 32 -64.13 -33.38 16.07
C LEU A 32 -63.38 -33.71 14.77
N ARG A 33 -64.10 -34.16 13.75
CA ARG A 33 -63.51 -34.40 12.43
C ARG A 33 -62.98 -33.13 11.79
N GLY A 34 -63.69 -32.01 11.93
CA GLY A 34 -63.29 -30.69 11.45
C GLY A 34 -62.03 -30.17 12.15
N THR A 35 -61.99 -30.24 13.48
CA THR A 35 -60.83 -29.82 14.28
C THR A 35 -59.62 -30.69 13.99
N TYR A 36 -59.78 -32.01 13.90
CA TYR A 36 -58.70 -32.93 13.54
C TYR A 36 -58.12 -32.64 12.15
N LYS A 37 -58.99 -32.42 11.15
CA LYS A 37 -58.55 -32.07 9.79
C LYS A 37 -57.73 -30.78 9.78
N ASN A 38 -58.20 -29.75 10.47
CA ASN A 38 -57.52 -28.45 10.56
C ASN A 38 -56.19 -28.56 11.33
N LEU A 39 -56.14 -29.34 12.42
CA LEU A 39 -54.92 -29.60 13.18
C LEU A 39 -53.88 -30.34 12.33
N ASN A 40 -54.31 -31.32 11.54
CA ASN A 40 -53.40 -32.04 10.67
C ASN A 40 -52.84 -31.14 9.56
N GLN A 41 -53.67 -30.26 9.00
CA GLN A 41 -53.23 -29.24 8.03
C GLN A 41 -52.24 -28.25 8.64
N SER A 42 -52.50 -27.75 9.86
CA SER A 42 -51.59 -26.82 10.53
C SER A 42 -50.25 -27.48 10.88
N ARG A 43 -50.28 -28.75 11.32
CA ARG A 43 -49.07 -29.56 11.54
C ARG A 43 -48.26 -29.72 10.26
N ALA A 44 -48.90 -30.04 9.13
CA ALA A 44 -48.22 -30.16 7.85
C ALA A 44 -47.58 -28.83 7.41
N GLN A 45 -48.28 -27.71 7.59
CA GLN A 45 -47.73 -26.37 7.33
C GLN A 45 -46.55 -26.04 8.24
N LEU A 46 -46.62 -26.40 9.52
CA LEU A 46 -45.53 -26.19 10.47
C LEU A 46 -44.29 -26.99 10.08
N VAL A 47 -44.44 -28.28 9.75
CA VAL A 47 -43.34 -29.12 9.28
C VAL A 47 -42.70 -28.53 8.02
N ARG A 48 -43.51 -28.08 7.06
CA ARG A 48 -43.02 -27.40 5.86
C ARG A 48 -42.24 -26.12 6.19
N ARG A 49 -42.79 -25.25 7.03
CA ARG A 49 -42.09 -24.01 7.45
C ARG A 49 -40.80 -24.31 8.21
N GLN A 50 -40.78 -25.35 9.03
CA GLN A 50 -39.59 -25.79 9.73
C GLN A 50 -38.52 -26.27 8.75
N GLN A 51 -38.91 -27.03 7.72
CA GLN A 51 -38.01 -27.49 6.68
C GLN A 51 -37.45 -26.32 5.85
N GLU A 52 -38.31 -25.41 5.39
CA GLU A 52 -37.91 -24.19 4.67
C GLU A 52 -36.95 -23.33 5.51
N THR A 53 -37.19 -23.24 6.83
CA THR A 53 -36.30 -22.50 7.74
C THR A 53 -34.95 -23.19 7.90
N LYS A 54 -34.92 -24.52 8.04
CA LYS A 54 -33.67 -25.29 8.08
C LYS A 54 -32.85 -25.09 6.81
N GLU A 55 -33.48 -25.15 5.63
CA GLU A 55 -32.82 -24.92 4.34
C GLU A 55 -32.28 -23.50 4.21
N ARG A 56 -33.00 -22.49 4.72
CA ARG A 56 -32.49 -21.11 4.77
C ARG A 56 -31.28 -20.99 5.69
N VAL A 57 -31.31 -21.62 6.86
CA VAL A 57 -30.19 -21.59 7.82
C VAL A 57 -28.95 -22.26 7.22
N THR A 58 -29.10 -23.41 6.54
CA THR A 58 -27.97 -24.07 5.88
C THR A 58 -27.42 -23.19 4.74
N ALA A 59 -28.29 -22.58 3.92
CA ALA A 59 -27.87 -21.67 2.86
C ALA A 59 -27.16 -20.41 3.38
N ILE A 60 -27.57 -19.87 4.53
CA ILE A 60 -26.88 -18.74 5.18
C ILE A 60 -25.52 -19.20 5.73
N SER A 61 -25.47 -20.36 6.37
CA SER A 61 -24.22 -20.93 6.89
C SER A 61 -23.17 -21.15 5.80
N THR A 62 -23.56 -21.69 4.65
CA THR A 62 -22.64 -21.87 3.51
C THR A 62 -22.14 -20.53 2.96
N LYS A 63 -23.01 -19.52 2.84
CA LYS A 63 -22.61 -18.17 2.43
C LYS A 63 -21.64 -17.53 3.42
N LEU A 64 -21.87 -17.70 4.72
CA LEU A 64 -21.00 -17.18 5.78
C LEU A 64 -19.62 -17.83 5.69
N ASN A 65 -19.55 -19.15 5.53
CA ASN A 65 -18.28 -19.86 5.33
C ASN A 65 -17.53 -19.37 4.10
N HIS A 66 -18.23 -19.14 2.98
CA HIS A 66 -17.63 -18.58 1.78
C HIS A 66 -17.07 -17.17 2.03
N LEU A 67 -17.83 -16.30 2.70
CA LEU A 67 -17.38 -14.97 3.09
C LEU A 67 -16.17 -15.00 4.03
N HIS A 68 -16.10 -15.99 4.91
CA HIS A 68 -14.96 -16.16 5.80
C HIS A 68 -13.69 -16.55 5.01
N GLN A 69 -13.82 -17.43 4.02
CA GLN A 69 -12.73 -17.81 3.12
C GLN A 69 -12.25 -16.63 2.27
N THR A 70 -13.18 -15.82 1.74
CA THR A 70 -12.80 -14.63 0.96
C THR A 70 -12.11 -13.59 1.83
N LEU A 71 -12.58 -13.38 3.07
CA LEU A 71 -11.92 -12.49 4.02
C LEU A 71 -10.50 -12.98 4.35
N ALA A 72 -10.31 -14.27 4.61
CA ALA A 72 -8.99 -14.85 4.84
C ALA A 72 -8.05 -14.62 3.65
N LYS A 73 -8.55 -14.78 2.42
CA LYS A 73 -7.78 -14.49 1.20
C LYS A 73 -7.38 -13.01 1.10
N VAL A 74 -8.33 -12.10 1.32
CA VAL A 74 -8.05 -10.65 1.31
C VAL A 74 -7.03 -10.26 2.39
N GLN A 75 -7.09 -10.89 3.56
CA GLN A 75 -6.12 -10.67 4.62
C GLN A 75 -4.72 -11.14 4.22
N GLN A 76 -4.61 -12.30 3.54
CA GLN A 76 -3.35 -12.78 3.00
C GLN A 76 -2.79 -11.84 1.92
N GLU A 77 -3.62 -11.40 0.98
CA GLU A 77 -3.23 -10.43 -0.06
C GLU A 77 -2.75 -9.11 0.56
N LYS A 78 -3.43 -8.61 1.60
CA LYS A 78 -2.99 -7.43 2.35
C LYS A 78 -1.59 -7.61 2.94
N LEU A 79 -1.31 -8.76 3.57
CA LEU A 79 0.00 -9.04 4.15
C LEU A 79 1.09 -9.10 3.07
N GLN A 80 0.80 -9.72 1.92
CA GLN A 80 1.72 -9.76 0.79
C GLN A 80 2.01 -8.37 0.23
N LEU A 81 0.99 -7.51 0.09
CA LEU A 81 1.17 -6.13 -0.33
C LEU A 81 1.99 -5.31 0.67
N GLN A 82 1.79 -5.51 1.97
CA GLN A 82 2.60 -4.85 3.00
C GLN A 82 4.08 -5.26 2.91
N GLN A 83 4.37 -6.54 2.70
CA GLN A 83 5.74 -7.03 2.49
C GLN A 83 6.37 -6.49 1.20
N ALA A 84 5.59 -6.46 0.10
CA ALA A 84 6.07 -5.90 -1.16
C ALA A 84 6.37 -4.40 -1.03
N LEU A 85 5.55 -3.66 -0.27
CA LEU A 85 5.74 -2.24 -0.02
C LEU A 85 6.97 -1.97 0.85
N SER A 86 7.19 -2.74 1.92
CA SER A 86 8.39 -2.59 2.75
C SER A 86 9.66 -2.84 1.92
N HIS A 87 9.67 -3.92 1.13
CA HIS A 87 10.78 -4.21 0.24
C HIS A 87 10.99 -3.13 -0.84
N SER A 88 9.92 -2.52 -1.36
CA SER A 88 10.03 -1.40 -2.30
C SER A 88 10.62 -0.15 -1.63
N LEU A 89 10.28 0.12 -0.37
CA LEU A 89 10.85 1.23 0.39
C LEU A 89 12.34 1.02 0.64
N GLU A 90 12.74 -0.18 1.08
CA GLU A 90 14.15 -0.55 1.26
C GLU A 90 14.96 -0.38 -0.04
N LYS A 91 14.42 -0.84 -1.18
CA LYS A 91 15.06 -0.63 -2.48
C LYS A 91 15.17 0.84 -2.86
N ARG A 92 14.16 1.65 -2.53
CA ARG A 92 14.19 3.10 -2.79
C ARG A 92 15.29 3.76 -1.96
N GLU A 93 15.40 3.41 -0.68
CA GLU A 93 16.46 3.92 0.20
C GLU A 93 17.85 3.52 -0.30
N GLN A 94 18.03 2.28 -0.76
CA GLN A 94 19.29 1.83 -1.38
C GLN A 94 19.62 2.60 -2.65
N LEU A 95 18.63 2.83 -3.53
CA LEU A 95 18.82 3.61 -4.75
C LEU A 95 19.13 5.07 -4.45
N GLN A 96 18.51 5.65 -3.42
CA GLN A 96 18.77 7.02 -2.99
C GLN A 96 20.18 7.15 -2.40
N ALA A 97 20.61 6.19 -1.58
CA ALA A 97 21.98 6.16 -1.06
C ALA A 97 23.00 6.04 -2.21
N TRP A 98 22.75 5.15 -3.17
CA TRP A 98 23.60 4.99 -4.34
C TRP A 98 23.64 6.25 -5.22
N GLY A 99 22.50 6.92 -5.41
CA GLY A 99 22.44 8.20 -6.10
C GLY A 99 23.27 9.29 -5.42
N ASN A 100 23.18 9.38 -4.09
CA ASN A 100 23.98 10.33 -3.30
C ASN A 100 25.48 10.04 -3.40
N ASP A 101 25.87 8.77 -3.40
CA ASP A 101 27.28 8.39 -3.55
C ASP A 101 27.80 8.69 -4.96
N LEU A 102 26.99 8.43 -5.99
CA LEU A 102 27.32 8.80 -7.37
C LEU A 102 27.44 10.31 -7.54
N ASP A 103 26.53 11.10 -6.96
CA ASP A 103 26.60 12.56 -6.99
C ASP A 103 27.88 13.07 -6.31
N ARG A 104 28.32 12.43 -5.22
CA ARG A 104 29.61 12.75 -4.59
C ARG A 104 30.77 12.45 -5.53
N GLU A 105 30.82 11.26 -6.13
CA GLU A 105 31.87 10.88 -7.07
C GLU A 105 31.93 11.82 -8.28
N VAL A 106 30.78 12.18 -8.85
CA VAL A 106 30.68 13.13 -9.97
C VAL A 106 31.15 14.52 -9.55
N ASN A 107 30.75 15.00 -8.37
CA ASN A 107 31.22 16.27 -7.85
C ASN A 107 32.73 16.28 -7.60
N GLU A 108 33.28 15.21 -7.05
CA GLU A 108 34.73 15.06 -6.86
C GLU A 108 35.47 15.05 -8.20
N LEU A 109 34.97 14.32 -9.19
CA LEU A 109 35.56 14.28 -10.53
C LEU A 109 35.46 15.65 -11.21
N THR A 110 34.33 16.35 -11.08
CA THR A 110 34.13 17.69 -11.63
C THR A 110 35.09 18.69 -11.00
N GLN A 111 35.33 18.60 -9.69
CA GLN A 111 36.34 19.42 -9.01
C GLN A 111 37.76 19.11 -9.51
N GLN A 112 38.10 17.83 -9.69
CA GLN A 112 39.39 17.41 -10.26
C GLN A 112 39.58 17.97 -11.67
N VAL A 113 38.57 17.86 -12.54
CA VAL A 113 38.62 18.40 -13.91
C VAL A 113 38.74 19.93 -13.92
N ASN A 114 38.02 20.62 -13.03
CA ASN A 114 38.14 22.08 -12.93
C ASN A 114 39.52 22.51 -12.41
N ALA A 115 40.11 21.74 -11.49
CA ALA A 115 41.46 21.98 -11.00
C ALA A 115 42.51 21.76 -12.11
N THR A 116 42.39 20.70 -12.91
CA THR A 116 43.31 20.46 -14.04
C THR A 116 43.14 21.50 -15.14
N ALA A 117 41.91 21.94 -15.44
CA ALA A 117 41.65 23.01 -16.39
C ALA A 117 42.31 24.34 -15.95
N ARG A 118 42.26 24.67 -14.64
CA ARG A 118 42.96 25.86 -14.10
C ARG A 118 44.47 25.75 -14.22
N LEU A 119 45.06 24.60 -13.86
CA LEU A 119 46.50 24.37 -14.01
C LEU A 119 46.95 24.49 -15.48
N LEU A 120 46.12 24.01 -16.41
CA LEU A 120 46.39 24.15 -17.84
C LEU A 120 46.33 25.61 -18.29
N GLY A 121 45.33 26.37 -17.85
CA GLY A 121 45.23 27.80 -18.10
C GLY A 121 46.42 28.58 -17.53
N GLU A 122 46.82 28.30 -16.28
CA GLU A 122 48.02 28.90 -15.68
C GLU A 122 49.30 28.58 -16.47
N PHE A 123 49.41 27.38 -17.03
CA PHE A 123 50.53 27.01 -17.89
C PHE A 123 50.49 27.74 -19.25
N GLU A 124 49.31 27.84 -19.85
CA GLU A 124 49.09 28.55 -21.11
C GLU A 124 49.39 30.05 -20.98
N ASP A 125 48.95 30.69 -19.89
CA ASP A 125 49.25 32.09 -19.58
C ASP A 125 50.77 32.33 -19.47
N VAL A 126 51.48 31.46 -18.74
CA VAL A 126 52.94 31.55 -18.61
C VAL A 126 53.64 31.30 -19.95
N TYR A 127 53.11 30.40 -20.77
CA TYR A 127 53.63 30.14 -22.11
C TYR A 127 53.43 31.36 -23.03
N GLU A 128 52.25 31.97 -23.04
CA GLU A 128 51.96 33.18 -23.82
C GLU A 128 52.86 34.34 -23.39
N GLU A 129 53.02 34.59 -22.09
CA GLU A 129 53.88 35.66 -21.53
C GLU A 129 55.36 35.48 -21.95
N VAL A 130 55.85 34.23 -21.96
CA VAL A 130 57.20 33.89 -22.43
C VAL A 130 57.35 34.06 -23.95
N SER A 131 56.29 33.75 -24.71
CA SER A 131 56.28 33.82 -26.18
C SER A 131 56.22 35.26 -26.72
N GLN A 132 55.49 36.15 -26.04
CA GLN A 132 55.26 37.53 -26.50
C GLN A 132 56.41 38.48 -26.13
N SER A 133 57.22 38.14 -25.12
CA SER A 133 58.31 39.01 -24.65
C SER A 133 59.52 38.96 -25.59
N THR A 134 59.93 40.08 -26.19
CA THR A 134 60.94 40.09 -27.29
C THR A 134 62.41 40.18 -26.82
N ASN A 135 62.67 40.27 -25.51
CA ASN A 135 64.01 40.51 -24.94
C ASN A 135 64.90 39.26 -24.80
N ILE A 136 65.92 39.15 -25.65
CA ILE A 136 66.85 38.01 -25.76
C ILE A 136 67.69 37.76 -24.47
N LEU A 137 67.97 38.79 -23.68
CA LEU A 137 68.76 38.68 -22.44
C LEU A 137 68.04 37.94 -21.29
N SER A 138 66.74 37.67 -21.42
CA SER A 138 65.93 36.99 -20.38
C SER A 138 65.62 35.51 -20.69
N LEU A 139 66.19 34.95 -21.76
CA LEU A 139 65.91 33.57 -22.23
C LEU A 139 66.08 32.51 -21.12
N GLY A 140 67.16 32.60 -20.33
CA GLY A 140 67.45 31.62 -19.28
C GLY A 140 66.44 31.65 -18.13
N GLN A 141 66.00 32.84 -17.70
CA GLN A 141 64.96 32.98 -16.66
C GLN A 141 63.59 32.51 -17.15
N ARG A 142 63.28 32.69 -18.43
CA ARG A 142 62.02 32.23 -19.04
C ARG A 142 61.95 30.72 -19.15
N PHE A 143 63.02 30.09 -19.62
CA PHE A 143 63.11 28.64 -19.67
C PHE A 143 62.94 28.03 -18.28
N TRP A 144 63.54 28.66 -17.25
CA TRP A 144 63.36 28.23 -15.87
C TRP A 144 61.91 28.40 -15.36
N ARG A 145 61.22 29.49 -15.72
CA ARG A 145 59.80 29.69 -15.39
C ARG A 145 58.89 28.69 -16.09
N LEU A 146 59.14 28.40 -17.37
CA LEU A 146 58.42 27.37 -18.13
C LEU A 146 58.65 25.98 -17.55
N ILE A 147 59.89 25.64 -17.19
CA ILE A 147 60.22 24.39 -16.49
C ILE A 147 59.56 24.34 -15.12
N GLN A 148 59.53 25.44 -14.37
CA GLN A 148 58.83 25.49 -13.07
C GLN A 148 57.33 25.28 -13.23
N ALA A 149 56.70 25.91 -14.23
CA ALA A 149 55.28 25.73 -14.52
C ALA A 149 54.97 24.31 -14.99
N ALA A 150 55.78 23.76 -15.90
CA ALA A 150 55.67 22.37 -16.36
C ALA A 150 55.90 21.37 -15.22
N ARG A 151 56.89 21.64 -14.36
CA ARG A 151 57.14 20.84 -13.16
C ARG A 151 55.96 20.95 -12.20
N ARG A 152 55.40 22.14 -11.98
CA ARG A 152 54.21 22.31 -11.14
C ARG A 152 53.04 21.51 -11.69
N LEU A 153 52.73 21.62 -12.99
CA LEU A 153 51.70 20.84 -13.67
C LEU A 153 51.91 19.32 -13.57
N LEU A 154 53.16 18.84 -13.63
CA LEU A 154 53.51 17.42 -13.58
C LEU A 154 53.69 16.86 -12.16
N THR A 155 53.89 17.71 -11.15
CA THR A 155 54.19 17.30 -9.76
C THR A 155 53.14 17.70 -8.74
N THR A 156 52.17 18.55 -9.08
CA THR A 156 51.02 18.81 -8.20
C THR A 156 50.12 17.59 -8.18
N ASP A 157 50.07 16.94 -7.02
CA ASP A 157 49.11 15.89 -6.73
C ASP A 157 47.70 16.52 -6.74
N LEU A 158 46.78 16.01 -7.56
CA LEU A 158 45.42 16.58 -7.72
C LEU A 158 44.65 16.65 -6.38
N SER A 159 45.07 15.84 -5.41
CA SER A 159 44.61 15.80 -4.02
C SER A 159 44.68 17.15 -3.30
N ASP A 160 45.74 17.93 -3.56
CA ASP A 160 46.08 19.15 -2.80
C ASP A 160 45.35 20.41 -3.28
N LEU A 161 44.65 20.31 -4.43
CA LEU A 161 43.87 21.39 -5.03
C LEU A 161 42.36 21.28 -4.77
N LYS A 162 41.91 20.26 -4.03
CA LYS A 162 40.51 20.12 -3.63
C LYS A 162 40.09 21.33 -2.79
N PRO A 163 39.12 22.15 -3.24
CA PRO A 163 38.48 23.10 -2.34
C PRO A 163 37.78 22.30 -1.23
N GLY A 164 37.79 22.80 0.00
CA GLY A 164 37.10 22.15 1.12
C GLY A 164 35.63 21.85 0.80
N PRO A 165 35.03 20.82 1.43
CA PRO A 165 33.72 20.31 1.07
C PRO A 165 32.69 21.45 1.04
N ASN A 166 32.01 21.59 -0.10
CA ASN A 166 30.86 22.49 -0.20
C ASN A 166 29.82 22.07 0.84
N PRO A 167 29.20 23.01 1.56
CA PRO A 167 28.11 22.70 2.47
C PRO A 167 27.01 21.97 1.67
N PRO A 168 26.38 20.93 2.26
CA PRO A 168 25.32 20.19 1.58
C PRO A 168 24.22 21.18 1.17
N GLU A 169 23.84 21.16 -0.10
CA GLU A 169 22.65 21.88 -0.55
C GLU A 169 21.44 21.39 0.27
N PRO A 170 20.55 22.28 0.73
CA PRO A 170 19.41 21.89 1.54
C PRO A 170 18.52 20.96 0.73
N ASP A 171 18.38 19.72 1.22
CA ASP A 171 17.47 18.70 0.70
C ASP A 171 16.06 19.31 0.55
N LEU A 172 15.68 19.64 -0.69
CA LEU A 172 14.35 20.19 -1.00
C LEU A 172 13.24 19.24 -0.51
N PHE A 173 13.51 17.94 -0.47
CA PHE A 173 12.59 16.90 -0.01
C PHE A 173 12.46 16.78 1.51
N SER A 174 13.42 17.28 2.29
CA SER A 174 13.32 17.30 3.76
C SER A 174 12.37 18.39 4.27
N SER A 175 12.03 19.36 3.41
CA SER A 175 11.10 20.45 3.72
C SER A 175 9.62 20.13 3.41
N GLU A 176 9.34 19.03 2.71
CA GLU A 176 7.97 18.62 2.40
C GLU A 176 7.38 17.85 3.60
N SER A 177 6.68 18.60 4.45
CA SER A 177 5.83 18.06 5.50
C SER A 177 4.82 17.05 4.92
N PRO A 178 4.51 15.93 5.60
CA PRO A 178 3.51 14.96 5.16
C PRO A 178 2.11 15.55 4.91
N ARG A 179 1.87 16.81 5.30
CA ARG A 179 0.65 17.57 5.04
C ARG A 179 0.58 18.22 3.65
N ASP A 180 1.71 18.39 2.97
CA ASP A 180 1.77 19.08 1.67
C ASP A 180 1.82 18.13 0.47
N ILE A 181 1.98 16.83 0.71
CA ILE A 181 1.85 15.78 -0.29
C ILE A 181 0.40 15.78 -0.79
N ASN A 182 0.21 16.02 -2.10
CA ASN A 182 -1.06 16.12 -2.87
C ASN A 182 -1.70 17.50 -3.05
N ARG A 183 -1.20 18.58 -2.44
CA ARG A 183 -1.80 19.91 -2.66
C ARG A 183 -1.55 20.43 -4.08
N LYS A 184 -0.36 20.19 -4.62
CA LYS A 184 0.04 20.54 -6.00
C LYS A 184 -0.69 19.75 -7.10
N LEU A 185 -1.40 18.66 -6.75
CA LEU A 185 -2.20 17.86 -7.69
C LEU A 185 -3.67 18.30 -7.74
N LEU A 186 -4.13 19.11 -6.78
CA LEU A 186 -5.51 19.58 -6.69
C LEU A 186 -5.72 21.00 -7.27
N ASP A 187 -4.64 21.78 -7.47
CA ASP A 187 -4.69 23.14 -8.01
C ASP A 187 -4.52 23.19 -9.55
N ARG A 188 -5.02 22.20 -10.29
CA ARG A 188 -5.14 22.26 -11.76
C ARG A 188 -6.59 22.29 -12.21
#